data_AF-A0A0K8V0G4-F1
#
_entry.id   AF-A0A0K8V0G4-F1
#
_cell.length_a   1.000
_cell.length_b   1.000
_cell.length_c   1.000
_cell.angle_alpha   90.00
_cell.angle_beta   90.00
_cell.angle_gamma   90.00
#
_symmetry.space_group_name_H-M   'P 1'
#
loop_
_entity.id
_entity.type
_entity.pdbx_description
1 polymer ?
#
loop_
_entity_poly.entity_id
_entity_poly.type
_entity_poly.pdbx_seq_one_letter_code
_entity_poly.pdbx_strand_id
1 'polypeptide(L)'
;MAVRRSLRAFPTSPTQFILVEAGLPTIEERFTLNLKKLIPKLFLCYNNILYETMSSELQRKKSSSRKSSIYLCIEYARELDITLPSLRQKVSSPPWMINKSCFILNLEKYGKSSTSPTVFQRLFAEYTTPLLPDWKFVFTDGSKTDISTT
;
A
#
# COMPACT_ATOMS: atom_id res chain seq x y z
N MET A 1 15.90 16.96 -23.61
CA MET A 1 16.88 16.98 -24.73
C MET A 1 16.21 16.86 -26.09
N ALA A 2 15.31 15.90 -26.32
CA ALA A 2 14.64 15.72 -27.62
C ALA A 2 13.90 17.00 -28.10
N VAL A 3 13.00 17.55 -27.27
CA VAL A 3 12.22 18.76 -27.59
C VAL A 3 13.09 19.95 -28.02
N ARG A 4 14.19 20.20 -27.29
CA ARG A 4 15.14 21.29 -27.59
C ARG A 4 15.77 21.15 -28.98
N ARG A 5 16.14 19.92 -29.35
CA ARG A 5 16.73 19.62 -30.67
C ARG A 5 15.69 19.78 -31.78
N SER A 6 14.46 19.33 -31.55
CA SER A 6 13.35 19.48 -32.51
C SER A 6 13.02 20.94 -32.81
N LEU A 7 13.07 21.80 -31.79
CA LEU A 7 12.84 23.24 -31.92
C LEU A 7 14.08 24.04 -32.36
N ARG A 8 15.22 23.39 -32.57
CA ARG A 8 16.51 24.04 -32.85
C ARG A 8 16.88 25.14 -31.84
N ALA A 9 16.40 25.01 -30.60
CA ALA A 9 16.68 25.97 -29.55
C ALA A 9 18.13 25.84 -29.05
N PHE A 10 18.77 26.97 -28.74
CA PHE A 10 20.14 26.99 -28.22
C PHE A 10 20.26 26.11 -26.96
N PRO A 11 21.41 25.48 -26.70
CA PRO A 11 21.62 24.66 -25.49
C PRO A 11 21.35 25.41 -24.17
N THR A 12 21.52 26.73 -24.17
CA THR A 12 21.35 27.62 -23.01
C THR A 12 19.94 28.18 -22.85
N SER A 13 19.05 28.01 -23.84
CA SER A 13 17.69 28.52 -23.74
C SER A 13 16.98 27.95 -22.50
N PRO A 14 16.26 28.77 -21.71
CA PRO A 14 15.49 28.29 -20.56
C PRO A 14 14.47 27.21 -20.95
N THR A 15 14.32 26.20 -20.09
CA THR A 15 13.40 25.08 -20.34
C THR A 15 11.94 25.55 -20.42
N GLN A 16 11.55 26.58 -19.68
CA GLN A 16 10.18 27.13 -19.74
C GLN A 16 9.83 27.61 -21.16
N PHE A 17 10.70 28.37 -21.81
CA PHE A 17 10.46 28.84 -23.19
C PHE A 17 10.44 27.70 -24.20
N ILE A 18 11.28 26.68 -24.00
CA ILE A 18 11.28 25.49 -24.86
C ILE A 18 9.98 24.69 -24.72
N LEU A 19 9.45 24.59 -23.50
CA LEU A 19 8.17 23.90 -23.28
C LEU A 19 7.02 24.67 -23.93
N VAL A 20 6.98 26.00 -23.73
CA VAL A 20 5.95 26.87 -24.32
C VAL A 20 5.99 26.79 -25.85
N GLU A 21 7.17 26.92 -26.46
CA GLU A 21 7.33 26.83 -27.92
C GLU A 21 6.95 25.45 -28.47
N ALA A 22 7.14 24.39 -27.67
CA ALA A 22 6.72 23.03 -28.03
C ALA A 22 5.23 22.77 -27.83
N GLY A 23 4.44 23.76 -27.36
CA GLY A 23 3.05 23.56 -26.95
C GLY A 23 2.89 22.64 -25.73
N LEU A 24 3.94 22.46 -24.94
CA LEU A 24 3.94 21.64 -23.73
C LEU A 24 3.68 22.52 -22.50
N PRO A 25 2.99 21.96 -21.48
CA PRO A 25 2.71 22.71 -20.27
C PRO A 25 3.99 23.07 -19.54
N THR A 26 3.96 24.22 -18.88
CA THR A 26 5.03 24.66 -18.00
C THR A 26 5.16 23.72 -16.80
N ILE A 27 6.28 23.85 -16.06
CA ILE A 27 6.51 23.03 -14.87
C ILE A 27 5.42 23.30 -13.82
N GLU A 28 5.00 24.55 -13.69
CA GLU A 28 3.96 25.00 -12.75
C GLU A 28 2.60 24.44 -13.13
N GLU A 29 2.21 24.55 -14.40
CA GLU A 29 0.96 23.97 -14.91
C GLU A 29 0.92 22.45 -14.69
N ARG A 30 2.03 21.77 -14.97
CA ARG A 30 2.14 20.32 -14.73
C ARG A 30 2.03 19.98 -13.25
N PHE A 31 2.60 20.80 -12.37
CA PHE A 31 2.48 20.62 -10.93
C PHE A 31 1.02 20.77 -10.47
N THR A 32 0.34 21.84 -10.88
CA THR A 32 -1.09 22.06 -10.60
C THR A 32 -1.96 20.93 -11.15
N LEU A 33 -1.70 20.48 -12.38
CA LEU A 33 -2.45 19.39 -13.00
C LEU A 33 -2.24 18.06 -12.26
N ASN A 34 -1.02 17.78 -11.80
CA ASN A 34 -0.73 16.59 -10.99
C ASN A 34 -1.39 16.66 -9.60
N LEU A 35 -1.42 17.83 -8.96
CA LEU A 35 -2.17 18.03 -7.71
C LEU A 35 -3.66 17.81 -7.91
N LYS A 36 -4.26 18.37 -8.96
CA LYS A 36 -5.68 18.17 -9.28
C LYS A 36 -6.01 16.69 -9.51
N LYS A 37 -5.11 15.91 -10.11
CA LYS A 37 -5.27 14.44 -10.25
C LYS A 37 -5.20 13.67 -8.93
N LEU A 38 -4.62 14.26 -7.88
CA LEU A 38 -4.47 13.64 -6.57
C LEU A 38 -5.75 13.76 -5.71
N ILE A 39 -6.55 14.80 -5.94
CA ILE A 39 -7.85 15.08 -5.30
C ILE A 39 -8.70 13.79 -5.10
N PRO A 40 -9.10 13.04 -6.15
CA PRO A 40 -9.94 11.86 -5.96
C PRO A 40 -9.23 10.74 -5.17
N LYS A 41 -7.91 10.62 -5.30
CA LYS A 41 -7.13 9.59 -4.58
C LYS A 41 -7.06 9.88 -3.08
N LEU A 42 -7.03 11.15 -2.69
CA LEU A 42 -7.06 11.56 -1.30
C LEU A 42 -8.45 11.36 -0.69
N PHE A 43 -9.51 11.78 -1.39
CA PHE A 43 -10.89 11.61 -0.91
C PHE A 43 -11.33 10.15 -0.79
N LEU A 44 -10.79 9.26 -1.64
CA LEU A 44 -11.09 7.83 -1.62
C LEU A 44 -10.01 7.01 -0.89
N CYS A 45 -9.13 7.65 -0.11
CA CYS A 45 -8.02 6.97 0.54
C CYS A 45 -8.51 6.06 1.69
N TYR A 46 -7.97 4.85 1.76
CA TYR A 46 -8.23 3.89 2.84
C TYR A 46 -7.11 3.84 3.89
N ASN A 47 -6.02 4.57 3.68
CA ASN A 47 -4.92 4.61 4.63
C ASN A 47 -5.31 5.50 5.84
N ASN A 48 -5.25 4.94 7.05
CA ASN A 48 -5.67 5.63 8.26
C ASN A 48 -4.87 6.91 8.53
N ILE A 49 -3.54 6.88 8.32
CA ILE A 49 -2.66 8.03 8.57
C ILE A 49 -2.99 9.18 7.61
N LEU A 50 -3.17 8.86 6.33
CA LEU A 50 -3.53 9.86 5.33
C LEU A 50 -4.93 10.41 5.56
N TYR A 51 -5.88 9.55 5.96
CA TYR A 51 -7.23 9.95 6.34
C TYR A 51 -7.24 10.93 7.52
N GLU A 52 -6.55 10.60 8.61
CA GLU A 52 -6.46 11.45 9.81
C GLU A 52 -5.84 12.80 9.47
N THR A 53 -4.74 12.78 8.71
CA THR A 53 -4.08 14.00 8.23
C THR A 53 -5.05 14.86 7.41
N MET A 54 -5.74 14.25 6.46
CA MET A 54 -6.69 14.95 5.59
C MET A 54 -7.89 15.52 6.36
N SER A 55 -8.47 14.75 7.27
CA SER A 55 -9.57 15.19 8.13
C SER A 55 -9.14 16.37 9.00
N SER A 56 -7.91 16.33 9.53
CA SER A 56 -7.37 17.44 10.33
C SER A 56 -7.16 18.72 9.51
N GLU A 57 -6.67 18.60 8.28
CA GLU A 57 -6.48 19.73 7.37
C GLU A 57 -7.82 20.31 6.90
N LEU A 58 -8.84 19.47 6.71
CA LEU A 58 -10.17 19.91 6.33
C LEU A 58 -10.85 20.74 7.42
N GLN A 59 -10.69 20.35 8.68
CA GLN A 59 -11.24 21.05 9.85
C GLN A 59 -10.45 22.31 10.23
N ARG A 60 -9.23 22.46 9.71
CA ARG A 60 -8.36 23.59 10.06
C ARG A 60 -8.95 24.91 9.52
N LYS A 61 -9.27 25.82 10.44
CA LYS A 61 -9.80 27.17 10.12
C LYS A 61 -8.71 28.19 9.73
N LYS A 62 -7.45 27.94 10.11
CA LYS A 62 -6.32 28.85 9.86
C LYS A 62 -5.43 28.30 8.75
N SER A 63 -5.10 29.12 7.76
CA SER A 63 -4.12 28.75 6.73
C SER A 63 -2.73 28.64 7.33
N SER A 64 -2.01 27.56 7.05
CA SER A 64 -0.59 27.44 7.38
C SER A 64 0.26 28.32 6.45
N SER A 65 1.36 28.86 6.96
CA SER A 65 2.33 29.61 6.14
C SER A 65 2.93 28.73 5.04
N ARG A 66 3.22 27.46 5.35
CA ARG A 66 3.66 26.47 4.37
C ARG A 66 2.49 25.64 3.89
N LYS A 67 2.16 25.75 2.61
CA LYS A 67 1.09 24.98 1.96
C LYS A 67 1.60 23.57 1.65
N SER A 68 1.02 22.56 2.30
CA SER A 68 1.28 21.15 1.96
C SER A 68 0.56 20.77 0.68
N SER A 69 0.98 19.69 0.02
CA SER A 69 0.27 19.16 -1.16
C SER A 69 -1.17 18.78 -0.84
N ILE A 70 -1.44 18.26 0.37
CA ILE A 70 -2.80 17.91 0.83
C ILE A 70 -3.63 19.19 0.97
N TYR A 71 -3.09 20.23 1.60
CA TYR A 71 -3.75 21.52 1.73
C TYR A 71 -4.10 22.12 0.35
N LEU A 72 -3.14 22.11 -0.59
CA LEU A 72 -3.39 22.58 -1.96
C LEU A 72 -4.48 21.77 -2.68
N CYS A 73 -4.52 20.45 -2.48
CA CYS A 73 -5.58 19.63 -3.04
C CYS A 73 -6.96 19.97 -2.47
N ILE A 74 -7.05 20.28 -1.17
CA ILE A 74 -8.30 20.71 -0.54
C ILE A 74 -8.74 22.07 -1.08
N GLU A 75 -7.82 23.04 -1.21
CA GLU A 75 -8.12 24.35 -1.82
C GLU A 75 -8.61 24.17 -3.26
N TYR A 76 -7.90 23.39 -4.09
CA TYR A 76 -8.35 23.10 -5.46
C TYR A 76 -9.68 22.37 -5.52
N ALA A 77 -9.96 21.49 -4.55
CA ALA A 77 -11.26 20.82 -4.49
C ALA A 77 -12.39 21.81 -4.18
N ARG A 78 -12.14 22.79 -3.30
CA ARG A 78 -13.10 23.88 -3.02
C ARG A 78 -13.30 24.79 -4.23
N GLU A 79 -12.23 25.17 -4.91
CA GLU A 79 -12.29 25.99 -6.14
C GLU A 79 -13.08 25.30 -7.26
N LEU A 80 -12.98 23.97 -7.36
CA LEU A 80 -13.67 23.17 -8.37
C LEU A 80 -15.08 22.73 -7.94
N ASP A 81 -15.57 23.21 -6.79
CA ASP A 81 -16.86 22.82 -6.19
C ASP A 81 -17.07 21.30 -6.08
N ILE A 82 -15.97 20.56 -5.84
CA ILE A 82 -16.04 19.10 -5.68
C ILE A 82 -16.62 18.82 -4.30
N THR A 83 -17.81 18.23 -4.28
CA THR A 83 -18.43 17.80 -3.02
C THR A 83 -17.53 16.79 -2.35
N LEU A 84 -17.07 17.11 -1.14
CA LEU A 84 -16.29 16.18 -0.34
C LEU A 84 -17.21 15.04 0.11
N PRO A 85 -17.04 13.79 -0.38
CA PRO A 85 -17.77 12.68 0.18
C PRO A 85 -17.40 12.55 1.66
N SER A 86 -18.33 12.05 2.50
CA SER A 86 -17.98 11.66 3.86
C SER A 86 -16.75 10.76 3.74
N LEU A 87 -15.61 11.20 4.26
CA LEU A 87 -14.40 10.39 4.24
C LEU A 87 -14.79 9.09 4.98
N ARG A 88 -14.88 7.96 4.28
CA ARG A 88 -15.23 6.68 4.89
C ARG A 88 -13.97 5.85 4.98
N GLN A 89 -13.52 5.61 6.21
CA GLN A 89 -12.58 4.55 6.46
C GLN A 89 -13.25 3.22 6.08
N LYS A 90 -12.89 2.66 4.94
CA LYS A 90 -13.29 1.29 4.63
C LYS A 90 -12.46 0.38 5.53
N VAL A 91 -13.09 -0.17 6.56
CA VAL A 91 -12.53 -1.30 7.32
C VAL A 91 -12.62 -2.51 6.40
N SER A 92 -11.70 -2.61 5.45
CA SER A 92 -11.53 -3.81 4.65
C SER A 92 -10.36 -4.56 5.24
N SER A 93 -10.64 -5.64 5.97
CA SER A 93 -9.65 -6.70 6.09
C SER A 93 -9.25 -7.09 4.67
N PRO A 94 -7.95 -7.18 4.35
CA PRO A 94 -7.54 -7.62 3.04
C PRO A 94 -8.12 -9.02 2.78
N PRO A 95 -8.51 -9.35 1.54
CA PRO A 95 -9.07 -10.67 1.24
C PRO A 95 -8.05 -11.80 1.48
N TRP A 96 -6.75 -11.47 1.54
CA TRP A 96 -5.67 -12.37 1.91
C TRP A 96 -5.38 -12.41 3.43
N MET A 97 -6.18 -11.75 4.26
CA MET A 97 -6.03 -11.82 5.71
C MET A 97 -6.47 -13.21 6.18
N ILE A 98 -5.48 -14.05 6.49
CA ILE A 98 -5.72 -15.38 7.03
C ILE A 98 -6.21 -15.24 8.48
N ASN A 99 -7.22 -16.02 8.85
CA ASN A 99 -7.71 -16.06 10.23
C ASN A 99 -6.60 -16.57 11.15
N LYS A 100 -6.41 -15.94 12.32
CA LYS A 100 -5.39 -16.36 13.30
C LYS A 100 -5.56 -17.82 13.74
N SER A 101 -6.78 -18.34 13.70
CA SER A 101 -7.08 -19.76 13.97
C SER A 101 -6.53 -20.74 12.93
N CYS A 102 -6.07 -20.27 11.77
CA CYS A 102 -5.44 -21.12 10.76
C CYS A 102 -3.99 -21.49 11.10
N PHE A 103 -3.38 -20.88 12.11
CA PHE A 103 -2.00 -21.15 12.51
C PHE A 103 -1.96 -21.90 13.86
N ILE A 104 -1.28 -23.03 13.88
CA ILE A 104 -1.00 -23.79 15.11
C ILE A 104 0.46 -23.54 15.48
N LEU A 105 0.69 -22.56 16.35
CA LEU A 105 2.03 -22.11 16.75
C LEU A 105 2.53 -22.75 18.05
N ASN A 106 1.84 -23.78 18.55
CA ASN A 106 2.15 -24.44 19.82
C ASN A 106 3.60 -25.00 19.87
N LEU A 107 4.14 -25.35 18.72
CA LEU A 107 5.50 -25.88 18.57
C LEU A 107 6.58 -24.80 18.47
N GLU A 108 6.24 -23.52 18.24
CA GLU A 108 7.20 -22.42 18.01
C GLU A 108 8.15 -22.23 19.20
N LYS A 109 7.66 -22.44 20.43
CA LYS A 109 8.44 -22.29 21.67
C LYS A 109 9.54 -23.35 21.85
N TYR A 110 9.55 -24.42 21.05
CA TYR A 110 10.52 -25.51 21.16
C TYR A 110 11.65 -25.33 20.15
N GLY A 111 12.72 -24.65 20.59
CA GLY A 111 13.90 -24.44 19.76
C GLY A 111 14.68 -25.73 19.46
N LYS A 112 15.28 -25.81 18.27
CA LYS A 112 16.06 -26.98 17.81
C LYS A 112 17.29 -27.27 18.67
N SER A 113 17.88 -26.25 19.30
CA SER A 113 19.05 -26.39 20.16
C SER A 113 18.72 -26.90 21.57
N SER A 114 17.52 -26.63 22.06
CA SER A 114 17.10 -26.93 23.44
C SER A 114 16.20 -28.16 23.55
N THR A 115 15.57 -28.58 22.46
CA THR A 115 14.57 -29.65 22.47
C THR A 115 15.13 -30.91 21.81
N SER A 116 15.08 -32.04 22.51
CA SER A 116 15.44 -33.35 21.95
C SER A 116 14.53 -33.71 20.76
N PRO A 117 15.08 -34.30 19.67
CA PRO A 117 14.29 -34.73 18.52
C PRO A 117 13.09 -35.62 18.88
N THR A 118 13.27 -36.56 19.82
CA THR A 118 12.20 -37.48 20.25
C THR A 118 11.06 -36.73 20.95
N VAL A 119 11.39 -35.72 21.75
CA VAL A 119 10.40 -34.88 22.44
C VAL A 119 9.63 -34.05 21.42
N PHE A 120 10.32 -33.48 20.44
CA PHE A 120 9.69 -32.72 19.36
C PHE A 120 8.75 -33.58 18.52
N GLN A 121 9.17 -34.79 18.14
CA GLN A 121 8.33 -35.75 17.41
C GLN A 121 7.06 -36.12 18.17
N ARG A 122 7.18 -36.38 19.48
CA ARG A 122 6.03 -36.66 20.35
C ARG A 122 5.03 -35.50 20.37
N LEU A 123 5.51 -34.27 20.59
CA LEU A 123 4.67 -33.07 20.62
C LEU A 123 4.00 -32.82 19.26
N PHE A 124 4.74 -33.03 18.16
CA PHE A 124 4.18 -32.91 16.81
C PHE A 124 3.04 -33.91 16.59
N ALA A 125 3.21 -35.18 16.97
CA ALA A 125 2.16 -36.17 16.88
C ALA A 125 0.95 -35.80 17.74
N GLU A 126 1.17 -35.31 18.97
CA GLU A 126 0.10 -34.88 19.88
C GLU A 126 -0.76 -33.75 19.30
N TYR A 127 -0.15 -32.74 18.68
CA TYR A 127 -0.90 -31.63 18.07
C TYR A 127 -1.55 -31.98 16.73
N THR A 128 -1.03 -32.97 16.00
CA THR A 128 -1.51 -33.32 14.66
C THR A 128 -2.53 -34.44 14.64
N THR A 129 -2.45 -35.41 15.56
CA THR A 129 -3.37 -36.56 15.63
C THR A 129 -4.85 -36.14 15.66
N PRO A 130 -5.27 -35.12 16.45
CA PRO A 130 -6.66 -34.68 16.47
C PRO A 130 -7.14 -34.04 15.16
N LEU A 131 -6.23 -33.59 14.29
CA LEU A 131 -6.56 -32.89 13.03
C LEU A 131 -6.72 -33.87 11.86
N LEU A 132 -6.11 -35.05 11.94
CA LEU A 132 -6.10 -36.04 10.86
C LEU A 132 -7.48 -36.50 10.33
N PRO A 133 -8.58 -36.52 11.11
CA PRO A 133 -9.89 -36.87 10.58
C PRO A 133 -10.38 -35.93 9.47
N ASP A 134 -10.06 -34.64 9.59
CA ASP A 134 -10.56 -33.59 8.68
C ASP A 134 -9.46 -32.99 7.80
N TRP A 135 -8.18 -33.17 8.17
CA TRP A 135 -7.03 -32.51 7.55
C TRP A 135 -6.04 -33.51 6.98
N LYS A 136 -5.51 -33.21 5.80
CA LYS A 136 -4.45 -33.98 5.14
C LYS A 136 -3.14 -33.20 5.15
N PHE A 137 -2.04 -33.88 5.48
CA PHE A 137 -0.72 -33.28 5.37
C PHE A 137 -0.34 -33.00 3.92
N VAL A 138 0.21 -31.80 3.68
CA VAL A 138 0.79 -31.37 2.41
C VAL A 138 2.25 -30.98 2.68
N PHE A 139 3.17 -31.67 2.02
CA PHE A 139 4.61 -31.42 2.13
C PHE A 139 5.05 -30.57 0.95
N THR A 140 5.77 -29.48 1.20
CA THR A 140 6.17 -28.49 0.17
C THR A 140 7.58 -28.71 -0.37
N ASP A 141 8.37 -29.57 0.28
CA ASP A 141 9.77 -29.88 -0.04
C ASP A 141 9.94 -31.16 -0.86
N GLY A 142 8.84 -31.73 -1.37
CA GLY A 142 8.84 -32.98 -2.14
C GLY A 142 8.93 -34.25 -1.29
N SER A 143 8.88 -34.12 0.05
CA SER A 143 8.81 -35.26 0.96
C SER A 143 7.53 -36.06 0.71
N LYS A 144 7.67 -37.39 0.61
CA LYS A 144 6.53 -38.32 0.49
C LYS A 144 6.24 -38.92 1.85
N THR A 145 4.96 -39.12 2.13
CA THR A 145 4.56 -40.09 3.16
C THR A 145 4.63 -41.48 2.55
N ASP A 146 5.31 -42.41 3.19
CA ASP A 146 5.32 -43.85 2.85
C ASP A 146 3.96 -44.50 3.15
N ILE A 147 2.88 -43.97 2.58
CA ILE A 147 1.55 -44.58 2.62
C ILE A 147 1.32 -45.23 1.25
N SER A 148 2.10 -46.28 0.99
CA SER A 148 1.79 -47.37 0.05
C SER A 148 2.94 -48.38 0.04
N THR A 149 2.86 -49.35 0.94
CA THR A 149 3.38 -50.69 0.67
C THR A 149 2.34 -51.68 1.19
N THR A 150 1.34 -51.91 0.35
CA THR A 150 0.59 -53.17 0.28
C THR A 150 1.12 -53.94 -0.90
#